data_AF-A0A0F6NRT4-F1
#
_entry.id   AF-A0A0F6NRT4-F1
#
_cell.length_a   1.000
_cell.length_b   1.000
_cell.length_c   1.000
_cell.angle_alpha   90.00
_cell.angle_beta   90.00
_cell.angle_gamma   90.00
#
_symmetry.space_group_name_H-M   'P 1'
#
loop_
_entity.id
_entity.type
_entity.pdbx_description
1 polymer ?
#
loop_
_entity_poly.entity_id
_entity_poly.type
_entity_poly.pdbx_seq_one_letter_code
_entity_poly.pdbx_strand_id
1 'polypeptide(L)'
;FQPMRMASATANTAKMVEYALSDGFDRVVQMQMGPKTGDPRKFKDFEELYQAWIAQMEWMMNILVRTVNLGRVKDPEFFGRPFLSGISERSVESGIDVVSPEGDRGNCWVTFFTWVENADSLAAVKKLVFDEKKYTMDGLITALEAEWEGYEEMRLDFVNNA
;
A
#
# COMPACT_ATOMS: atom_id res chain seq x y z
N PHE A 1 11.92 -18.13 -19.38
CA PHE A 1 12.71 -17.60 -18.25
C PHE A 1 12.77 -16.09 -18.41
N GLN A 2 12.42 -15.30 -17.40
CA GLN A 2 12.57 -13.83 -17.45
C GLN A 2 13.98 -13.47 -16.96
N PRO A 3 14.90 -13.09 -17.86
CA PRO A 3 16.32 -12.84 -17.53
C PRO A 3 16.55 -11.60 -16.66
N MET A 4 15.60 -10.66 -16.64
CA MET A 4 15.64 -9.48 -15.78
C MET A 4 14.41 -9.48 -14.86
N ARG A 5 14.63 -9.71 -13.56
CA ARG A 5 13.57 -9.70 -12.55
C ARG A 5 13.52 -8.34 -11.85
N MET A 6 12.35 -7.73 -11.82
CA MET A 6 12.10 -6.51 -11.05
C MET A 6 10.68 -6.57 -10.49
N ALA A 7 10.53 -6.17 -9.24
CA ALA A 7 9.22 -6.05 -8.62
C ALA A 7 8.38 -5.02 -9.39
N SER A 8 7.09 -5.30 -9.56
CA SER A 8 6.14 -4.34 -10.14
C SER A 8 5.83 -3.20 -9.19
N ALA A 9 6.08 -3.39 -7.89
CA ALA A 9 6.02 -2.34 -6.87
C ALA A 9 6.67 -2.83 -5.56
N THR A 10 7.13 -1.87 -4.77
CA THR A 10 7.49 -2.04 -3.37
C THR A 10 6.79 -0.94 -2.58
N ALA A 11 5.98 -1.31 -1.58
CA ALA A 11 5.11 -0.38 -0.87
C ALA A 11 5.29 -0.46 0.64
N ASN A 12 5.24 0.70 1.32
CA ASN A 12 4.95 0.78 2.74
C ASN A 12 3.43 0.71 2.90
N THR A 13 2.92 -0.44 3.34
CA THR A 13 1.48 -0.69 3.34
C THR A 13 0.80 -0.28 4.65
N ALA A 14 1.53 0.08 5.70
CA ALA A 14 0.93 0.64 6.92
C ALA A 14 0.25 1.99 6.64
N LYS A 15 0.71 2.68 5.59
CA LYS A 15 0.05 3.89 5.08
C LYS A 15 -1.39 3.68 4.62
N MET A 16 -1.80 2.46 4.26
CA MET A 16 -3.18 2.20 3.85
C MET A 16 -4.16 2.43 5.01
N VAL A 17 -3.87 1.88 6.20
CA VAL A 17 -4.72 2.08 7.39
C VAL A 17 -4.60 3.50 7.94
N GLU A 18 -3.40 4.12 7.89
CA GLU A 18 -3.24 5.54 8.23
C GLU A 18 -4.14 6.42 7.37
N TYR A 19 -4.15 6.20 6.05
CA TYR A 19 -4.98 6.94 5.11
C TYR A 19 -6.47 6.69 5.27
N ALA A 20 -6.87 5.48 5.63
CA ALA A 20 -8.27 5.19 5.97
C ALA A 20 -8.74 5.99 7.19
N LEU A 21 -7.83 6.24 8.15
CA LEU A 21 -8.05 7.01 9.37
C LEU A 21 -7.73 8.51 9.23
N SER A 22 -7.38 8.99 8.03
CA SER A 22 -7.05 10.40 7.77
C SER A 22 -7.70 10.98 6.52
N ASP A 23 -8.74 10.32 5.98
CA ASP A 23 -9.39 10.70 4.72
C ASP A 23 -8.39 10.83 3.54
N GLY A 24 -7.37 9.97 3.52
CA GLY A 24 -6.32 9.95 2.50
C GLY A 24 -5.19 10.97 2.68
N PHE A 25 -5.21 11.78 3.75
CA PHE A 25 -4.20 12.80 4.00
C PHE A 25 -2.97 12.22 4.71
N ASP A 26 -1.78 12.44 4.15
CA ASP A 26 -0.53 12.04 4.80
C ASP A 26 0.04 13.20 5.61
N ARG A 27 0.22 12.98 6.92
CA ARG A 27 0.72 14.00 7.85
C ARG A 27 2.23 14.16 7.85
N VAL A 28 2.97 13.18 7.36
CA VAL A 28 4.44 13.26 7.25
C VAL A 28 4.82 14.16 6.07
N VAL A 29 4.20 13.94 4.92
CA VAL A 29 4.46 14.76 3.72
C VAL A 29 3.52 15.96 3.57
N GLN A 30 2.54 16.12 4.48
CA GLN A 30 1.60 17.23 4.54
C GLN A 30 0.82 17.43 3.23
N MET A 31 0.35 16.32 2.66
CA MET A 31 -0.31 16.31 1.36
C MET A 31 -1.44 15.28 1.31
N GLN A 32 -2.48 15.59 0.53
CA GLN A 32 -3.48 14.61 0.14
C GLN A 32 -2.80 13.57 -0.77
N MET A 33 -2.54 12.39 -0.24
CA MET A 33 -1.93 11.29 -0.98
C MET A 33 -3.04 10.42 -1.58
N GLY A 34 -3.81 9.77 -0.71
CA GLY A 34 -4.87 8.85 -1.11
C GLY A 34 -6.18 9.54 -1.53
N PRO A 35 -7.14 8.78 -2.08
CA PRO A 35 -8.49 9.26 -2.31
C PRO A 35 -9.16 9.71 -1.00
N LYS A 36 -10.11 10.63 -1.12
CA LYS A 36 -10.97 11.03 0.00
C LYS A 36 -12.05 9.98 0.22
N THR A 37 -11.82 9.08 1.17
CA THR A 37 -12.68 7.95 1.50
C THR A 37 -13.75 8.28 2.54
N GLY A 38 -13.76 9.52 3.03
CA GLY A 38 -14.66 10.02 4.07
C GLY A 38 -13.93 10.28 5.39
N ASP A 39 -14.49 11.19 6.18
CA ASP A 39 -14.02 11.48 7.53
C ASP A 39 -14.30 10.27 8.44
N PRO A 40 -13.27 9.62 9.00
CA PRO A 40 -13.43 8.41 9.79
C PRO A 40 -14.28 8.62 11.04
N ARG A 41 -14.34 9.84 11.57
CA ARG A 41 -15.18 10.18 12.73
C ARG A 41 -16.67 9.97 12.45
N LYS A 42 -17.07 9.88 11.17
CA LYS A 42 -18.45 9.69 10.73
C LYS A 42 -18.78 8.24 10.39
N PHE A 43 -17.81 7.33 10.46
CA PHE A 43 -18.05 5.91 10.19
C PHE A 43 -18.95 5.31 11.28
N LYS A 44 -20.01 4.62 10.84
CA LYS A 44 -21.05 4.06 11.71
C LYS A 44 -20.73 2.65 12.19
N ASP A 45 -19.97 1.92 11.38
CA ASP A 45 -19.56 0.55 11.65
C ASP A 45 -18.16 0.27 11.10
N PHE A 46 -17.64 -0.90 11.45
CA PHE A 46 -16.32 -1.35 11.00
C PHE A 46 -16.26 -1.56 9.48
N GLU A 47 -17.37 -1.89 8.83
CA GLU A 47 -17.39 -2.17 7.40
C GLU A 47 -17.12 -0.89 6.60
N GLU A 48 -17.67 0.25 7.02
CA GLU A 48 -17.35 1.56 6.40
C GLU A 48 -15.84 1.88 6.49
N LEU A 49 -15.19 1.58 7.62
CA LEU A 49 -13.73 1.72 7.76
C LEU A 49 -12.97 0.72 6.86
N TYR A 50 -13.42 -0.53 6.82
CA TYR A 50 -12.78 -1.57 6.01
C TYR A 50 -12.85 -1.26 4.52
N GLN A 51 -13.98 -0.73 4.05
CA GLN A 51 -14.13 -0.26 2.66
C GLN A 51 -13.25 0.96 2.38
N ALA A 52 -13.11 1.90 3.33
CA ALA A 52 -12.14 3.00 3.19
C ALA A 52 -10.72 2.46 3.04
N TRP A 53 -10.31 1.48 3.87
CA TRP A 53 -9.00 0.84 3.78
C TRP A 53 -8.78 0.12 2.44
N ILE A 54 -9.78 -0.63 1.93
CA ILE A 54 -9.71 -1.27 0.59
C ILE A 54 -9.50 -0.21 -0.49
N ALA A 55 -10.25 0.89 -0.47
CA ALA A 55 -10.11 1.96 -1.46
C ALA A 55 -8.71 2.60 -1.44
N GLN A 56 -8.13 2.79 -0.24
CA GLN A 56 -6.74 3.26 -0.10
C GLN A 56 -5.73 2.25 -0.65
N MET A 57 -5.91 0.95 -0.37
CA MET A 57 -5.08 -0.13 -0.89
C MET A 57 -5.14 -0.19 -2.42
N GLU A 58 -6.34 -0.18 -2.99
CA GLU A 58 -6.55 -0.22 -4.45
C GLU A 58 -5.86 0.95 -5.15
N TRP A 59 -6.05 2.17 -4.62
CA TRP A 59 -5.39 3.36 -5.15
C TRP A 59 -3.86 3.24 -5.11
N MET A 60 -3.30 2.85 -3.96
CA MET A 60 -1.85 2.71 -3.79
C MET A 60 -1.27 1.67 -4.74
N MET A 61 -1.94 0.52 -4.88
CA MET A 61 -1.51 -0.55 -5.78
C MET A 61 -1.59 -0.13 -7.24
N ASN A 62 -2.65 0.57 -7.59
CA ASN A 62 -2.89 1.05 -8.94
C ASN A 62 -1.77 2.00 -9.39
N ILE A 63 -1.44 3.01 -8.58
CA ILE A 63 -0.45 4.02 -8.95
C ILE A 63 0.96 3.43 -9.05
N LEU A 64 1.33 2.55 -8.10
CA LEU A 64 2.66 1.95 -8.08
C LEU A 64 2.88 1.02 -9.28
N VAL A 65 1.96 0.08 -9.51
CA VAL A 65 2.09 -0.93 -10.58
C VAL A 65 1.99 -0.28 -11.97
N ARG A 66 1.09 0.68 -12.17
CA ARG A 66 0.95 1.37 -13.48
C ARG A 66 2.22 2.13 -13.86
N THR A 67 2.87 2.76 -12.90
CA THR A 67 4.11 3.51 -13.13
C THR A 67 5.24 2.59 -13.59
N VAL A 68 5.43 1.45 -12.91
CA VAL A 68 6.46 0.48 -13.28
C VAL A 68 6.15 -0.20 -14.62
N ASN A 69 4.88 -0.51 -14.88
CA ASN A 69 4.47 -1.10 -16.16
C ASN A 69 4.71 -0.13 -17.33
N LEU A 70 4.45 1.17 -17.15
CA LEU A 70 4.79 2.18 -18.16
C LEU A 70 6.29 2.19 -18.43
N GLY A 71 7.11 2.21 -17.37
CA GLY A 71 8.56 2.10 -17.48
C GLY A 71 8.98 0.86 -18.25
N ARG A 72 8.43 -0.31 -17.93
CA ARG A 72 8.74 -1.58 -18.60
C ARG A 72 8.39 -1.60 -20.10
N VAL A 73 7.28 -0.99 -20.49
CA VAL A 73 6.90 -0.88 -21.91
C VAL A 73 7.83 0.06 -22.66
N LYS A 74 8.32 1.11 -22.00
CA LYS A 74 9.20 2.12 -22.59
C LYS A 74 10.69 1.79 -22.51
N ASP A 75 11.12 0.94 -21.59
CA ASP A 75 12.53 0.61 -21.36
C ASP A 75 13.26 0.20 -22.65
N PRO A 76 12.70 -0.63 -23.56
CA PRO A 76 13.37 -1.03 -24.79
C PRO A 76 13.64 0.13 -25.77
N GLU A 77 12.84 1.21 -25.72
CA GLU A 77 12.99 2.39 -26.58
C GLU A 77 14.16 3.29 -26.14
N PHE A 78 14.54 3.26 -24.85
CA PHE A 78 15.50 4.19 -24.26
C PHE A 78 16.76 3.53 -23.70
N PHE A 79 16.65 2.31 -23.17
CA PHE A 79 17.66 1.67 -22.33
C PHE A 79 17.90 0.20 -22.71
N GLY A 80 18.10 -0.06 -24.00
CA GLY A 80 18.44 -1.40 -24.51
C GLY A 80 19.65 -2.02 -23.79
N ARG A 81 19.64 -3.34 -23.60
CA ARG A 81 20.66 -4.07 -22.82
C ARG A 81 21.34 -5.14 -23.66
N PRO A 82 22.15 -4.76 -24.67
CA PRO A 82 22.68 -5.68 -25.67
C PRO A 82 23.52 -6.83 -25.09
N PHE A 83 24.28 -6.59 -24.02
CA PHE A 83 25.04 -7.65 -23.35
C PHE A 83 24.12 -8.72 -22.74
N LEU A 84 23.07 -8.29 -22.02
CA LEU A 84 22.09 -9.22 -21.43
C LEU A 84 21.26 -9.92 -22.51
N SER A 85 20.94 -9.22 -23.60
CA SER A 85 20.28 -9.79 -24.78
C SER A 85 21.15 -10.87 -25.44
N GLY A 86 22.46 -10.65 -25.57
CA GLY A 86 23.39 -11.61 -26.18
C GLY A 86 23.61 -12.91 -25.40
N ILE A 87 23.28 -12.93 -24.10
CA ILE A 87 23.38 -14.12 -23.25
C ILE A 87 22.00 -14.74 -22.93
N SER A 88 20.92 -14.22 -23.51
CA SER A 88 19.56 -14.73 -23.31
C SER A 88 19.07 -15.46 -24.56
N GLU A 89 18.79 -16.76 -24.44
CA GLU A 89 18.27 -17.61 -25.53
C GLU A 89 17.10 -16.97 -26.27
N ARG A 90 16.07 -16.51 -25.55
CA ARG A 90 14.90 -15.80 -26.13
C ARG A 90 15.33 -14.62 -27.01
N SER A 91 16.22 -13.76 -26.50
CA SER A 91 16.65 -12.56 -27.23
C SER A 91 17.52 -12.90 -28.43
N VAL A 92 18.39 -13.91 -28.32
CA VAL A 92 19.23 -14.37 -29.43
C VAL A 92 18.37 -14.98 -30.54
N GLU A 93 17.38 -15.80 -30.21
CA GLU A 93 16.51 -16.45 -31.20
C GLU A 93 15.54 -15.48 -31.88
N SER A 94 15.01 -14.50 -31.14
CA SER A 94 13.99 -13.57 -31.65
C SER A 94 14.54 -12.25 -32.19
N GLY A 95 15.78 -11.90 -31.86
CA GLY A 95 16.34 -10.57 -32.16
C GLY A 95 15.71 -9.43 -31.34
N ILE A 96 14.94 -9.76 -30.30
CA ILE A 96 14.27 -8.79 -29.43
C ILE A 96 15.12 -8.50 -28.20
N ASP A 97 15.23 -7.23 -27.81
CA ASP A 97 15.93 -6.86 -26.59
C ASP A 97 15.34 -7.55 -25.35
N VAL A 98 16.22 -7.98 -24.47
CA VAL A 98 15.92 -8.71 -23.23
C VAL A 98 14.93 -8.00 -22.30
N VAL A 99 14.89 -6.66 -22.34
CA VAL A 99 13.97 -5.86 -21.52
C VAL A 99 12.58 -5.73 -22.15
N SER A 100 12.42 -6.11 -23.42
CA SER A 100 11.12 -6.08 -24.09
C SER A 100 10.16 -7.05 -23.40
N PRO A 101 8.93 -6.62 -23.08
CA PRO A 101 7.90 -7.51 -22.56
C PRO A 101 7.32 -8.45 -23.63
N GLU A 102 7.64 -8.28 -24.92
CA GLU A 102 7.01 -9.02 -26.03
C GLU A 102 7.33 -10.53 -26.02
N GLY A 103 6.33 -11.37 -25.80
CA GLY A 103 6.55 -12.82 -25.70
C GLY A 103 7.23 -13.26 -24.39
N ASP A 104 7.32 -12.36 -23.40
CA ASP A 104 7.72 -12.73 -22.04
C ASP A 104 6.60 -13.53 -21.35
N ARG A 105 6.97 -14.56 -20.59
CA ARG A 105 6.02 -15.33 -19.74
C ARG A 105 5.63 -14.56 -18.48
N GLY A 106 6.35 -13.49 -18.16
CA GLY A 106 6.09 -12.62 -17.02
C GLY A 106 6.38 -13.30 -15.68
N ASN A 107 6.85 -12.49 -14.72
CA ASN A 107 6.96 -12.86 -13.32
C ASN A 107 6.77 -11.60 -12.48
N CYS A 108 5.56 -11.02 -12.54
CA CYS A 108 5.24 -9.84 -11.76
C CYS A 108 4.95 -10.20 -10.30
N TRP A 109 5.46 -9.39 -9.38
CA TRP A 109 5.09 -9.46 -7.98
C TRP A 109 5.11 -8.06 -7.39
N VAL A 110 4.45 -7.90 -6.25
CA VAL A 110 4.52 -6.69 -5.44
C VAL A 110 5.03 -7.06 -4.05
N THR A 111 5.92 -6.25 -3.52
CA THR A 111 6.47 -6.44 -2.17
C THR A 111 5.77 -5.49 -1.20
N PHE A 112 5.08 -6.06 -0.22
CA PHE A 112 4.45 -5.33 0.88
C PHE A 112 5.37 -5.32 2.10
N PHE A 113 5.92 -4.16 2.40
CA PHE A 113 6.47 -3.89 3.72
C PHE A 113 5.35 -3.43 4.64
N THR A 114 5.54 -3.67 5.94
CA THR A 114 4.63 -3.26 7.01
C THR A 114 3.17 -3.70 6.79
N TRP A 115 2.99 -4.97 6.39
CA TRP A 115 1.66 -5.52 6.10
C TRP A 115 0.87 -5.82 7.38
N VAL A 116 1.54 -6.34 8.41
CA VAL A 116 0.92 -6.84 9.65
C VAL A 116 0.25 -5.70 10.42
N GLU A 117 0.81 -4.51 10.33
CA GLU A 117 0.30 -3.27 10.92
C GLU A 117 -1.13 -2.96 10.46
N ASN A 118 -1.51 -3.34 9.23
CA ASN A 118 -2.90 -3.23 8.78
C ASN A 118 -3.82 -4.16 9.55
N ALA A 119 -3.43 -5.43 9.68
CA ALA A 119 -4.24 -6.45 10.35
C ALA A 119 -4.42 -6.12 11.83
N ASP A 120 -3.33 -5.79 12.53
CA ASP A 120 -3.35 -5.44 13.95
C ASP A 120 -4.18 -4.17 14.20
N SER A 121 -3.99 -3.12 13.38
CA SER A 121 -4.74 -1.87 13.52
C SER A 121 -6.23 -2.07 13.27
N LEU A 122 -6.59 -2.77 12.20
CA LEU A 122 -7.99 -3.05 11.87
C LEU A 122 -8.67 -3.90 12.96
N ALA A 123 -7.98 -4.92 13.48
CA ALA A 123 -8.49 -5.75 14.57
C ALA A 123 -8.71 -4.93 15.85
N ALA A 124 -7.73 -4.10 16.23
CA ALA A 124 -7.80 -3.26 17.43
C ALA A 124 -8.96 -2.25 17.34
N VAL A 125 -9.13 -1.59 16.18
CA VAL A 125 -10.24 -0.66 15.97
C VAL A 125 -11.58 -1.38 15.99
N LYS A 126 -11.69 -2.54 15.32
CA LYS A 126 -12.91 -3.36 15.35
C LYS A 126 -13.31 -3.69 16.79
N LYS A 127 -12.38 -4.20 17.58
CA LYS A 127 -12.63 -4.64 18.95
C LYS A 127 -12.94 -3.45 19.88
N LEU A 128 -12.02 -2.50 20.01
CA LEU A 128 -12.08 -1.49 21.06
C LEU A 128 -13.05 -0.33 20.73
N VAL A 129 -13.30 -0.05 19.46
CA VAL A 129 -14.19 1.05 19.03
C VAL A 129 -15.59 0.55 18.66
N PHE A 130 -15.70 -0.55 17.89
CA PHE A 130 -16.99 -0.99 17.34
C PHE A 130 -17.67 -2.11 18.16
N ASP A 131 -16.92 -3.15 18.56
CA ASP A 131 -17.47 -4.30 19.26
C ASP A 131 -17.68 -4.00 20.76
N GLU A 132 -16.61 -3.63 21.48
CA GLU A 132 -16.63 -3.33 22.92
C GLU A 132 -17.03 -1.89 23.23
N LYS A 133 -16.86 -0.98 22.27
CA LYS A 133 -17.17 0.46 22.40
C LYS A 133 -16.51 1.11 23.63
N LYS A 134 -15.32 0.63 23.98
CA LYS A 134 -14.49 1.21 25.05
C LYS A 134 -14.04 2.63 24.71
N TYR A 135 -13.80 2.89 23.42
CA TYR A 135 -13.47 4.21 22.89
C TYR A 135 -14.40 4.59 21.74
N THR A 136 -14.48 5.90 21.46
CA THR A 136 -15.15 6.41 20.25
C THR A 136 -14.15 6.60 19.13
N MET A 137 -14.62 6.58 17.88
CA MET A 137 -13.76 6.85 16.72
C MET A 137 -13.14 8.25 16.81
N ASP A 138 -13.92 9.26 17.21
CA ASP A 138 -13.42 10.63 17.44
C ASP A 138 -12.31 10.69 18.50
N GLY A 139 -12.46 9.95 19.60
CA GLY A 139 -11.45 9.83 20.64
C GLY A 139 -10.16 9.18 20.13
N LEU A 140 -10.27 8.11 19.33
CA LEU A 140 -9.12 7.47 18.70
C LEU A 140 -8.40 8.41 17.74
N ILE A 141 -9.10 9.08 16.82
CA ILE A 141 -8.46 9.97 15.85
C ILE A 141 -7.77 11.15 16.57
N THR A 142 -8.38 11.69 17.63
CA THR A 142 -7.78 12.74 18.45
C THR A 142 -6.51 12.24 19.15
N ALA A 143 -6.53 11.02 19.71
CA ALA A 143 -5.35 10.41 20.33
C ALA A 143 -4.22 10.19 19.31
N LEU A 144 -4.55 9.75 18.09
CA LEU A 144 -3.58 9.59 16.99
C LEU A 144 -3.02 10.94 16.50
N GLU A 145 -3.83 12.00 16.48
CA GLU A 145 -3.40 13.38 16.18
C GLU A 145 -2.41 13.93 17.20
N ALA A 146 -2.57 13.53 18.47
CA ALA A 146 -1.68 13.92 19.56
C ALA A 146 -0.46 12.99 19.73
N GLU A 147 -0.21 12.05 18.81
CA GLU A 147 0.82 11.01 18.96
C GLU A 147 0.73 10.27 20.32
N TRP A 148 -0.50 10.04 20.80
CA TRP A 148 -0.83 9.47 22.10
C TRP A 148 -0.46 10.31 23.34
N GLU A 149 0.01 11.55 23.17
CA GLU A 149 0.28 12.46 24.30
C GLU A 149 -1.00 12.73 25.10
N GLY A 150 -1.01 12.34 26.37
CA GLY A 150 -2.20 12.41 27.24
C GLY A 150 -3.19 11.25 27.10
N TYR A 151 -2.91 10.26 26.24
CA TYR A 151 -3.77 9.10 25.95
C TYR A 151 -3.05 7.75 26.18
N GLU A 152 -2.07 7.70 27.09
CA GLU A 152 -1.23 6.51 27.30
C GLU A 152 -2.02 5.26 27.71
N GLU A 153 -3.07 5.40 28.51
CA GLU A 153 -3.96 4.28 28.87
C GLU A 153 -4.63 3.68 27.61
N MET A 154 -5.16 4.54 26.73
CA MET A 154 -5.74 4.12 25.45
C MET A 154 -4.69 3.44 24.58
N ARG A 155 -3.48 4.02 24.45
CA ARG A 155 -2.39 3.41 23.68
C ARG A 155 -2.03 2.01 24.19
N LEU A 156 -1.93 1.83 25.51
CA LEU A 156 -1.63 0.53 26.12
C LEU A 156 -2.75 -0.48 25.92
N ASP A 157 -4.00 -0.04 25.89
CA ASP A 157 -5.13 -0.91 25.55
C ASP A 157 -5.08 -1.39 24.09
N PHE A 158 -4.75 -0.51 23.15
CA PHE A 158 -4.53 -0.89 21.75
C PHE A 158 -3.32 -1.83 21.55
N VAL A 159 -2.33 -1.82 22.46
CA VAL A 159 -1.15 -2.71 22.38
C VAL A 159 -1.37 -4.06 23.06
N ASN A 160 -1.99 -4.06 24.24
CA ASN A 160 -2.04 -5.26 25.10
C ASN A 160 -3.40 -5.96 25.11
N ASN A 161 -4.47 -5.21 24.80
CA ASN A 161 -5.85 -5.65 24.99
C ASN A 161 -6.68 -5.59 23.70
N ALA A 162 -6.03 -5.39 22.54
CA ALA A 162 -6.64 -5.45 21.20
C ALA A 162 -6.98 -6.88 20.74
#